data_AF-A0A955NNL3-F1
#
_entry.id   AF-A0A955NNL3-F1
#
_cell.length_a   1.000
_cell.length_b   1.000
_cell.length_c   1.000
_cell.angle_alpha   90.00
_cell.angle_beta   90.00
_cell.angle_gamma   90.00
#
_symmetry.space_group_name_H-M   'P 1'
#
loop_
_entity.id
_entity.type
_entity.pdbx_description
1 polymer ?
#
loop_
_entity_poly.entity_id
_entity_poly.type
_entity_poly.pdbx_seq_one_letter_code
_entity_poly.pdbx_strand_id
1 'polypeptide(L)'
;MHKKIATLQIAVLVLVLWPTRTIAEGLPTIPVGLDAYQQLERWPCQRIGVRAYMRSTYDRAGGNETADASHFLYQERDDFNVALDVEGKGVLYFVRTNHWHGSPWHYEVDGDDFIVQETTTADPTKKLEHSVFIPEDLFPNPLTWTYSITKGADLMWVPISFEKSFRLAYSRTFYGTGYYIYHHYLEGAPLSQPIETWKRLPPDPEVLELLNRAGTDIAPKPGTEEGEKVGIQEVSGSVTLNPKSSSTLIELEDAPSTIRAIKISVPREKATTFGKGKIRMTWDGSEHSSVEAPIDLFFGAGTLHNR
;
A
#
# COMPACT_ATOMS: atom_id res chain seq x y z
N MET A 1 0.19 49.34 24.93
CA MET A 1 -0.39 47.96 24.96
C MET A 1 0.55 47.00 24.25
N HIS A 2 1.53 46.44 24.96
CA HIS A 2 2.41 45.40 24.43
C HIS A 2 1.61 44.09 24.37
N LYS A 3 1.27 43.63 23.15
CA LYS A 3 0.68 42.31 22.94
C LYS A 3 1.63 41.28 23.55
N LYS A 4 1.13 40.53 24.54
CA LYS A 4 1.88 39.44 25.19
C LYS A 4 2.54 38.57 24.13
N ILE A 5 3.85 38.41 24.24
CA ILE A 5 4.63 37.42 23.49
C ILE A 5 4.10 36.07 23.97
N ALA A 6 3.22 35.46 23.18
CA ALA A 6 2.65 34.17 23.52
C ALA A 6 3.63 33.08 23.10
N THR A 7 4.38 32.59 24.08
CA THR A 7 5.24 31.41 23.98
C THR A 7 4.37 30.17 23.81
N LEU A 8 4.65 29.35 22.78
CA LEU A 8 4.00 28.05 22.59
C LEU A 8 4.94 26.95 23.06
N GLN A 9 4.55 26.17 24.07
CA GLN A 9 5.22 24.91 24.38
C GLN A 9 4.65 23.78 23.52
N ILE A 10 5.55 23.00 22.97
CA ILE A 10 5.27 21.90 22.04
C ILE A 10 5.93 20.65 22.61
N ALA A 11 5.18 19.56 22.80
CA ALA A 11 5.79 18.26 23.04
C ALA A 11 5.98 17.53 21.71
N VAL A 12 7.18 17.00 21.48
CA VAL A 12 7.54 16.27 20.27
C VAL A 12 7.91 14.85 20.65
N LEU A 13 7.47 13.90 19.84
CA LEU A 13 7.86 12.49 19.87
C LEU A 13 8.34 12.11 18.47
N VAL A 14 9.55 11.58 18.37
CA VAL A 14 10.10 11.03 17.13
C VAL A 14 10.50 9.59 17.37
N LEU A 15 10.00 8.69 16.51
CA LEU A 15 10.46 7.31 16.48
C LEU A 15 11.51 7.17 15.38
N VAL A 16 12.71 6.71 15.76
CA VAL A 16 13.85 6.57 14.85
C VAL A 16 14.25 5.12 14.76
N LEU A 17 14.42 4.61 13.55
CA LEU A 17 15.01 3.30 13.30
C LEU A 17 16.49 3.49 13.01
N TRP A 18 17.34 2.84 13.80
CA TRP A 18 18.76 2.72 13.51
C TRP A 18 19.05 1.37 12.87
N PRO A 19 19.60 1.33 11.64
CA PRO A 19 20.01 0.07 11.06
C PRO A 19 21.16 -0.50 11.87
N THR A 20 21.03 -1.75 12.32
CA THR A 20 22.16 -2.55 12.76
C THR A 20 23.08 -2.75 11.56
N ARG A 21 24.17 -1.97 11.49
CA ARG A 21 25.32 -2.06 10.57
C ARG A 21 25.05 -2.84 9.27
N THR A 22 24.87 -2.13 8.16
CA THR A 22 25.71 -2.14 6.95
C THR A 22 25.04 -1.17 5.98
N ILE A 23 25.69 -0.04 5.62
CA ILE A 23 25.38 0.60 4.34
C ILE A 23 25.90 -0.40 3.31
N ALA A 24 25.04 -1.29 2.82
CA ALA A 24 25.41 -2.06 1.65
C ALA A 24 25.57 -1.03 0.52
N GLU A 25 26.77 -0.90 -0.02
CA GLU A 25 26.97 -0.33 -1.35
C GLU A 25 26.12 -1.15 -2.33
N GLY A 26 24.89 -0.70 -2.60
CA GLY A 26 23.92 -1.47 -3.34
C GLY A 26 22.55 -0.82 -3.37
N LEU A 27 21.77 -1.16 -4.40
CA LEU A 27 20.37 -0.76 -4.49
C LEU A 27 19.58 -1.36 -3.31
N PRO A 28 18.62 -0.62 -2.72
CA PRO A 28 17.78 -1.16 -1.66
C PRO A 28 17.06 -2.42 -2.12
N THR A 29 17.00 -3.44 -1.25
CA THR A 29 16.21 -4.64 -1.50
C THR A 29 14.75 -4.28 -1.81
N ILE A 30 14.18 -4.90 -2.82
CA ILE A 30 12.83 -4.68 -3.31
C ILE A 30 11.94 -5.79 -2.75
N PRO A 31 10.94 -5.46 -1.91
CA PRO A 31 9.96 -6.43 -1.45
C PRO A 31 9.15 -7.00 -2.63
N VAL A 32 9.01 -8.32 -2.66
CA VAL A 32 8.26 -9.07 -3.68
C VAL A 32 7.23 -9.96 -3.02
N GLY A 33 6.05 -10.07 -3.64
CA GLY A 33 4.97 -10.91 -3.13
C GLY A 33 4.48 -10.41 -1.77
N LEU A 34 4.35 -11.33 -0.82
CA LEU A 34 3.87 -11.02 0.52
C LEU A 34 4.81 -10.12 1.33
N ASP A 35 6.11 -10.12 1.02
CA ASP A 35 7.08 -9.21 1.64
C ASP A 35 6.71 -7.74 1.45
N ALA A 36 5.98 -7.41 0.37
CA ALA A 36 5.52 -6.06 0.12
C ALA A 36 4.54 -5.55 1.20
N TYR A 37 3.85 -6.45 1.92
CA TYR A 37 3.01 -6.11 3.07
C TYR A 37 3.80 -6.07 4.38
N GLN A 38 4.77 -6.96 4.56
CA GLN A 38 5.51 -7.08 5.82
C GLN A 38 6.64 -6.06 5.97
N GLN A 39 7.35 -5.74 4.88
CA GLN A 39 8.52 -4.84 4.88
C GLN A 39 8.12 -3.37 4.72
N LEU A 40 7.25 -2.89 5.62
CA LEU A 40 6.69 -1.53 5.62
C LEU A 40 7.77 -0.44 5.77
N GLU A 41 8.87 -0.74 6.43
CA GLU A 41 10.04 0.13 6.54
C GLU A 41 10.70 0.42 5.19
N ARG A 42 10.47 -0.43 4.18
CA ARG A 42 10.98 -0.24 2.82
C ARG A 42 10.03 0.49 1.89
N TRP A 43 8.80 0.80 2.31
CA TRP A 43 7.84 1.53 1.48
C TRP A 43 8.33 2.92 1.01
N PRO A 44 9.04 3.71 1.84
CA PRO A 44 9.58 4.99 1.39
C PRO A 44 10.77 4.86 0.43
N CYS A 45 11.38 3.67 0.33
CA CYS A 45 12.55 3.47 -0.52
C CYS A 45 12.16 3.46 -2.01
N GLN A 46 12.97 4.12 -2.83
CA GLN A 46 12.83 4.05 -4.27
C GLN A 46 13.16 2.63 -4.75
N ARG A 47 12.23 2.02 -5.48
CA ARG A 47 12.39 0.68 -6.06
C ARG A 47 13.00 0.82 -7.46
N ILE A 48 14.30 0.58 -7.58
CA ILE A 48 15.03 0.65 -8.85
C ILE A 48 15.04 -0.75 -9.49
N GLY A 49 14.58 -0.85 -10.73
CA GLY A 49 14.44 -2.14 -11.43
C GLY A 49 13.04 -2.76 -11.33
N VAL A 50 12.03 -2.01 -10.91
CA VAL A 50 10.61 -2.42 -10.94
C VAL A 50 9.85 -1.53 -11.91
N ARG A 51 8.92 -2.12 -12.66
CA ARG A 51 7.91 -1.36 -13.41
C ARG A 51 6.52 -1.85 -13.06
N ALA A 52 5.72 -0.94 -12.51
CA ALA A 52 4.32 -1.17 -12.24
C ALA A 52 3.46 -0.85 -13.48
N TYR A 53 2.49 -1.70 -13.75
CA TYR A 53 1.51 -1.53 -14.80
C TYR A 53 0.12 -1.60 -14.21
N MET A 54 -0.77 -0.72 -14.68
CA MET A 54 -2.21 -0.89 -14.52
C MET A 54 -2.82 -1.19 -15.89
N ARG A 55 -3.70 -2.18 -15.95
CA ARG A 55 -4.52 -2.52 -17.11
C ARG A 55 -5.98 -2.60 -16.68
N SER A 56 -6.88 -2.39 -17.61
CA SER A 56 -8.31 -2.55 -17.36
C SER A 56 -9.04 -2.91 -18.64
N THR A 57 -10.29 -3.32 -18.49
CA THR A 57 -11.23 -3.52 -19.60
C THR A 57 -11.91 -2.21 -20.01
N TYR A 58 -11.25 -1.07 -19.86
CA TYR A 58 -11.83 0.23 -20.20
C TYR A 58 -12.13 0.34 -21.71
N ASP A 59 -13.12 1.16 -22.06
CA ASP A 59 -13.39 1.50 -23.45
C ASP A 59 -12.21 2.29 -24.06
N ARG A 60 -11.52 1.66 -25.01
CA ARG A 60 -10.35 2.22 -25.69
C ARG A 60 -10.69 3.37 -26.64
N ALA A 61 -11.97 3.54 -27.02
CA ALA A 61 -12.45 4.68 -27.78
C ALA A 61 -12.71 5.92 -26.88
N GLY A 62 -12.59 5.77 -25.55
CA GLY A 62 -12.85 6.85 -24.58
C GLY A 62 -14.33 7.05 -24.26
N GLY A 63 -15.19 6.09 -24.63
CA GLY A 63 -16.59 6.07 -24.24
C GLY A 63 -16.80 5.47 -22.85
N ASN A 64 -18.00 4.92 -22.64
CA ASN A 64 -18.42 4.27 -21.39
C ASN A 64 -19.49 3.22 -21.72
N GLU A 65 -19.31 2.51 -22.84
CA GLU A 65 -20.30 1.58 -23.36
C GLU A 65 -20.49 0.41 -22.38
N THR A 66 -21.74 0.15 -21.95
CA THR A 66 -22.06 -0.88 -20.93
C THR A 66 -21.29 -0.74 -19.59
N ALA A 67 -20.64 0.42 -19.35
CA ALA A 67 -19.64 0.69 -18.32
C ALA A 67 -18.59 -0.43 -18.12
N ASP A 68 -18.17 -0.99 -19.27
CA ASP A 68 -16.88 -1.64 -19.57
C ASP A 68 -16.71 -3.14 -19.27
N ALA A 69 -17.78 -3.91 -19.50
CA ALA A 69 -17.82 -5.37 -19.33
C ALA A 69 -17.28 -6.23 -20.50
N SER A 70 -17.12 -5.64 -21.68
CA SER A 70 -16.87 -6.42 -22.90
C SER A 70 -15.59 -6.04 -23.64
N HIS A 71 -14.76 -5.12 -23.10
CA HIS A 71 -13.48 -4.76 -23.71
C HIS A 71 -12.31 -5.60 -23.19
N PHE A 72 -12.55 -6.91 -23.10
CA PHE A 72 -11.47 -7.90 -23.02
C PHE A 72 -10.61 -7.85 -24.28
N LEU A 73 -9.39 -8.38 -24.22
CA LEU A 73 -8.41 -8.34 -25.31
C LEU A 73 -8.84 -9.20 -26.49
N TYR A 74 -9.28 -10.42 -26.21
CA TYR A 74 -9.80 -11.38 -27.18
C TYR A 74 -10.57 -12.51 -26.47
N GLN A 75 -11.37 -13.26 -27.21
CA GLN A 75 -12.13 -14.42 -26.71
C GLN A 75 -11.64 -15.68 -27.42
N GLU A 76 -11.32 -16.72 -26.65
CA GLU A 76 -10.93 -18.03 -27.22
C GLU A 76 -12.11 -19.01 -27.25
N ARG A 77 -13.00 -18.90 -26.27
CA ARG A 77 -14.22 -19.69 -26.11
C ARG A 77 -15.22 -18.91 -25.25
N ASP A 78 -16.47 -19.35 -25.22
CA ASP A 78 -17.58 -18.66 -24.53
C ASP A 78 -17.25 -18.34 -23.06
N ASP A 79 -16.55 -19.25 -22.38
CA ASP A 79 -16.15 -19.15 -20.98
C ASP A 79 -14.68 -18.74 -20.78
N PHE A 80 -14.01 -18.17 -21.80
CA PHE A 80 -12.62 -17.72 -21.69
C PHE A 80 -12.40 -16.43 -22.48
N ASN A 81 -12.78 -15.32 -21.85
CA ASN A 81 -12.66 -13.96 -22.40
C ASN A 81 -11.44 -13.28 -21.77
N VAL A 82 -10.31 -13.23 -22.49
CA VAL A 82 -9.01 -12.82 -21.95
C VAL A 82 -8.97 -11.32 -21.69
N ALA A 83 -8.93 -10.93 -20.42
CA ALA A 83 -8.96 -9.53 -20.00
C ALA A 83 -7.57 -8.98 -19.63
N LEU A 84 -6.63 -9.86 -19.32
CA LEU A 84 -5.21 -9.55 -19.16
C LEU A 84 -4.38 -10.68 -19.77
N ASP A 85 -3.35 -10.32 -20.53
CA ASP A 85 -2.39 -11.24 -21.13
C ASP A 85 -1.01 -10.59 -21.08
N VAL A 86 -0.09 -11.22 -20.34
CA VAL A 86 1.21 -10.64 -19.99
C VAL A 86 2.29 -11.70 -20.18
N GLU A 87 3.32 -11.36 -20.94
CA GLU A 87 4.55 -12.13 -21.05
C GLU A 87 5.66 -11.55 -20.15
N GLY A 88 6.58 -12.41 -19.74
CA GLY A 88 7.76 -12.08 -18.94
C GLY A 88 7.54 -12.23 -17.43
N LYS A 89 8.65 -12.32 -16.69
CA LYS A 89 8.67 -12.54 -15.23
C LYS A 89 7.99 -11.39 -14.47
N GLY A 90 7.05 -11.69 -13.58
CA GLY A 90 6.28 -10.69 -12.88
C GLY A 90 5.46 -11.19 -11.69
N VAL A 91 4.73 -10.26 -11.08
CA VAL A 91 3.79 -10.54 -9.99
C VAL A 91 2.53 -9.68 -10.18
N LEU A 92 1.37 -10.34 -10.22
CA LEU A 92 0.07 -9.69 -10.12
C LEU A 92 -0.20 -9.36 -8.65
N TYR A 93 -0.58 -8.11 -8.36
CA TYR A 93 -0.81 -7.61 -7.00
C TYR A 93 -2.25 -7.19 -6.73
N PHE A 94 -3.02 -6.95 -7.78
CA PHE A 94 -4.39 -6.47 -7.62
C PHE A 94 -5.25 -6.93 -8.78
N VAL A 95 -6.42 -7.45 -8.46
CA VAL A 95 -7.55 -7.62 -9.37
C VAL A 95 -8.77 -7.01 -8.72
N ARG A 96 -9.44 -6.12 -9.44
CA ARG A 96 -10.79 -5.65 -9.14
C ARG A 96 -11.68 -6.04 -10.29
N THR A 97 -12.78 -6.70 -9.98
CA THR A 97 -13.86 -6.97 -10.93
C THR A 97 -15.15 -6.44 -10.34
N ASN A 98 -15.94 -5.74 -11.14
CA ASN A 98 -17.26 -5.30 -10.67
C ASN A 98 -18.13 -6.49 -10.26
N HIS A 99 -19.18 -6.19 -9.50
CA HIS A 99 -20.17 -7.18 -9.10
C HIS A 99 -20.68 -8.01 -10.28
N TRP A 100 -20.65 -9.35 -10.13
CA TRP A 100 -21.05 -10.32 -11.16
C TRP A 100 -20.32 -10.14 -12.48
N HIS A 101 -19.04 -9.76 -12.38
CA HIS A 101 -18.19 -9.57 -13.51
C HIS A 101 -17.03 -10.55 -13.49
N GLY A 102 -16.85 -11.28 -14.59
CA GLY A 102 -15.73 -12.18 -14.79
C GLY A 102 -15.93 -13.58 -14.22
N SER A 103 -16.28 -13.71 -12.93
CA SER A 103 -16.30 -15.00 -12.22
C SER A 103 -17.21 -16.07 -12.85
N PRO A 104 -16.78 -17.34 -12.96
CA PRO A 104 -15.43 -17.84 -12.66
C PRO A 104 -14.31 -17.16 -13.43
N TRP A 105 -13.18 -16.93 -12.78
CA TRP A 105 -11.99 -16.33 -13.38
C TRP A 105 -10.93 -17.41 -13.62
N HIS A 106 -10.38 -17.43 -14.82
CA HIS A 106 -9.23 -18.24 -15.18
C HIS A 106 -7.95 -17.47 -14.87
N TYR A 107 -7.15 -17.97 -13.95
CA TYR A 107 -5.82 -17.49 -13.62
C TYR A 107 -4.81 -18.46 -14.21
N GLU A 108 -4.45 -18.25 -15.47
CA GLU A 108 -3.45 -19.08 -16.14
C GLU A 108 -2.05 -18.54 -15.84
N VAL A 109 -1.25 -19.33 -15.13
CA VAL A 109 0.09 -18.97 -14.68
C VAL A 109 1.09 -19.89 -15.38
N ASP A 110 1.99 -19.32 -16.17
CA ASP A 110 3.04 -20.06 -16.90
C ASP A 110 2.51 -21.25 -17.73
N GLY A 111 1.27 -21.12 -18.23
CA GLY A 111 0.55 -22.11 -19.03
C GLY A 111 -0.32 -23.09 -18.24
N ASP A 112 -0.41 -22.98 -16.92
CA ASP A 112 -1.27 -23.81 -16.08
C ASP A 112 -2.50 -23.02 -15.60
N ASP A 113 -3.69 -23.44 -16.03
CA ASP A 113 -4.96 -22.78 -15.73
C ASP A 113 -5.48 -23.11 -14.32
N PHE A 114 -5.93 -22.08 -13.61
CA PHE A 114 -6.50 -22.21 -12.28
C PHE A 114 -7.79 -21.42 -12.15
N ILE A 115 -8.86 -22.08 -11.72
CA ILE A 115 -10.17 -21.45 -11.58
C ILE A 115 -10.30 -20.82 -10.19
N VAL A 116 -10.50 -19.52 -10.17
CA VAL A 116 -10.89 -18.73 -8.99
C VAL A 116 -12.34 -18.33 -9.15
N GLN A 117 -13.15 -18.47 -8.11
CA GLN A 117 -14.57 -18.13 -8.16
C GLN A 117 -14.97 -17.28 -6.96
N GLU A 118 -16.16 -16.73 -7.02
CA GLU A 118 -16.85 -16.13 -5.87
C GLU A 118 -18.20 -16.84 -5.66
N THR A 119 -18.54 -17.14 -4.41
CA THR A 119 -19.72 -17.96 -4.03
C THR A 119 -21.09 -17.50 -4.55
N THR A 120 -21.31 -16.21 -4.80
CA THR A 120 -22.58 -15.66 -5.30
C THR A 120 -22.66 -15.55 -6.82
N THR A 121 -21.54 -15.66 -7.52
CA THR A 121 -21.51 -15.44 -8.98
C THR A 121 -22.21 -16.52 -9.81
N ALA A 122 -22.50 -17.69 -9.22
CA ALA A 122 -23.27 -18.73 -9.88
C ALA A 122 -24.72 -18.30 -10.19
N ASP A 123 -25.35 -17.52 -9.30
CA ASP A 123 -26.73 -17.05 -9.43
C ASP A 123 -26.84 -15.58 -8.95
N PRO A 124 -26.93 -14.60 -9.87
CA PRO A 124 -27.03 -13.20 -9.52
C PRO A 124 -28.33 -12.85 -8.78
N THR A 125 -29.37 -13.67 -8.87
CA THR A 125 -30.61 -13.38 -8.14
C THR A 125 -30.52 -13.79 -6.67
N LYS A 126 -29.55 -14.64 -6.31
CA LYS A 126 -29.35 -15.18 -4.97
C LYS A 126 -28.15 -14.54 -4.28
N LYS A 127 -28.39 -13.38 -3.66
CA LYS A 127 -27.38 -12.69 -2.85
C LYS A 127 -27.16 -13.40 -1.52
N LEU A 128 -25.93 -13.84 -1.26
CA LEU A 128 -25.51 -14.29 0.06
C LEU A 128 -25.12 -13.07 0.91
N GLU A 129 -25.42 -13.13 2.21
CA GLU A 129 -24.98 -12.10 3.16
C GLU A 129 -23.45 -12.14 3.34
N HIS A 130 -22.89 -13.34 3.33
CA HIS A 130 -21.46 -13.61 3.43
C HIS A 130 -21.02 -14.41 2.23
N SER A 131 -20.20 -13.78 1.39
CA SER A 131 -19.72 -14.37 0.16
C SER A 131 -18.20 -14.32 0.14
N VAL A 132 -17.56 -15.36 -0.40
CA VAL A 132 -16.11 -15.56 -0.34
C VAL A 132 -15.54 -15.93 -1.71
N PHE A 133 -14.23 -15.74 -1.86
CA PHE A 133 -13.48 -16.33 -2.96
C PHE A 133 -13.26 -17.83 -2.73
N ILE A 134 -13.24 -18.61 -3.82
CA ILE A 134 -12.98 -20.06 -3.80
C ILE A 134 -11.78 -20.35 -4.71
N PRO A 135 -10.77 -21.12 -4.24
CA PRO A 135 -10.64 -21.70 -2.89
C PRO A 135 -10.30 -20.66 -1.82
N GLU A 136 -10.99 -20.72 -0.67
CA GLU A 136 -10.88 -19.70 0.38
C GLU A 136 -9.52 -19.69 1.08
N ASP A 137 -8.87 -20.85 1.21
CA ASP A 137 -7.54 -20.99 1.80
C ASP A 137 -6.45 -20.30 0.97
N LEU A 138 -6.61 -20.25 -0.35
CA LEU A 138 -5.70 -19.53 -1.26
C LEU A 138 -6.08 -18.06 -1.42
N PHE A 139 -7.34 -17.71 -1.18
CA PHE A 139 -7.89 -16.37 -1.35
C PHE A 139 -8.59 -15.85 -0.09
N PRO A 140 -7.91 -15.80 1.07
CA PRO A 140 -8.53 -15.44 2.34
C PRO A 140 -8.75 -13.92 2.48
N ASN A 141 -9.75 -13.54 3.28
CA ASN A 141 -9.84 -12.19 3.84
C ASN A 141 -8.70 -11.99 4.88
N PRO A 142 -8.08 -10.79 5.00
CA PRO A 142 -8.40 -9.52 4.33
C PRO A 142 -7.65 -9.25 3.01
N LEU A 143 -7.00 -10.27 2.41
CA LEU A 143 -6.42 -10.13 1.06
C LEU A 143 -7.48 -10.18 -0.02
N THR A 144 -8.65 -10.73 0.26
CA THR A 144 -9.80 -10.70 -0.66
C THR A 144 -11.06 -10.15 0.00
N TRP A 145 -11.85 -9.45 -0.81
CA TRP A 145 -13.11 -8.85 -0.41
C TRP A 145 -14.10 -9.05 -1.54
N THR A 146 -15.29 -9.52 -1.22
CA THR A 146 -16.32 -9.76 -2.22
C THR A 146 -17.32 -8.61 -2.25
N TYR A 147 -18.17 -8.62 -3.28
CA TYR A 147 -19.30 -7.70 -3.38
C TYR A 147 -20.18 -7.67 -2.10
N SER A 148 -20.34 -8.80 -1.39
CA SER A 148 -21.23 -8.82 -0.21
C SER A 148 -20.77 -7.84 0.87
N ILE A 149 -19.47 -7.50 0.90
CA ILE A 149 -18.89 -6.49 1.79
C ILE A 149 -18.70 -5.14 1.08
N THR A 150 -18.04 -5.13 -0.08
CA THR A 150 -17.65 -3.87 -0.76
C THR A 150 -18.84 -3.13 -1.38
N LYS A 151 -19.96 -3.83 -1.59
CA LYS A 151 -21.18 -3.36 -2.28
C LYS A 151 -20.96 -2.87 -3.72
N GLY A 152 -19.85 -3.23 -4.36
CA GLY A 152 -19.61 -2.85 -5.75
C GLY A 152 -18.62 -3.70 -6.55
N ALA A 153 -17.74 -4.46 -5.89
CA ALA A 153 -16.69 -5.21 -6.58
C ALA A 153 -16.15 -6.39 -5.77
N ASP A 154 -15.63 -7.37 -6.48
CA ASP A 154 -14.72 -8.36 -5.92
C ASP A 154 -13.28 -7.83 -6.07
N LEU A 155 -12.53 -7.83 -4.97
CA LEU A 155 -11.20 -7.26 -4.85
C LEU A 155 -10.26 -8.36 -4.34
N MET A 156 -9.14 -8.55 -5.03
CA MET A 156 -8.15 -9.58 -4.74
C MET A 156 -6.76 -8.94 -4.74
N TRP A 157 -6.09 -9.05 -3.59
CA TRP A 157 -4.73 -8.56 -3.33
C TRP A 157 -3.74 -9.70 -3.03
N VAL A 158 -4.12 -10.96 -3.22
CA VAL A 158 -3.18 -12.08 -3.11
C VAL A 158 -2.13 -11.96 -4.23
N PRO A 159 -0.83 -11.88 -3.91
CA PRO A 159 0.18 -11.80 -4.94
C PRO A 159 0.29 -13.12 -5.72
N ILE A 160 0.22 -13.05 -7.05
CA ILE A 160 0.35 -14.22 -7.94
C ILE A 160 1.58 -14.01 -8.82
N SER A 161 2.62 -14.80 -8.56
CA SER A 161 3.89 -14.73 -9.26
C SER A 161 3.91 -15.62 -10.51
N PHE A 162 4.63 -15.17 -11.55
CA PHE A 162 4.78 -15.89 -12.81
C PHE A 162 6.20 -15.66 -13.37
N GLU A 163 6.80 -16.70 -13.94
CA GLU A 163 8.15 -16.61 -14.50
C GLU A 163 8.17 -16.32 -16.01
N LYS A 164 7.13 -16.77 -16.71
CA LYS A 164 7.01 -16.74 -18.18
C LYS A 164 5.81 -15.93 -18.63
N SER A 165 4.63 -16.17 -18.06
CA SER A 165 3.40 -15.50 -18.49
C SER A 165 2.29 -15.58 -17.47
N PHE A 166 1.35 -14.63 -17.58
CA PHE A 166 0.11 -14.62 -16.84
C PHE A 166 -1.06 -14.22 -17.74
N ARG A 167 -2.13 -15.01 -17.73
CA ARG A 167 -3.42 -14.64 -18.36
C ARG A 167 -4.54 -14.66 -17.33
N LEU A 168 -5.35 -13.61 -17.35
CA LEU A 168 -6.61 -13.55 -16.63
C LEU A 168 -7.75 -13.55 -17.65
N ALA A 169 -8.60 -14.57 -17.59
CA ALA A 169 -9.78 -14.64 -18.44
C ALA A 169 -11.07 -14.75 -17.62
N TYR A 170 -12.14 -14.23 -18.20
CA TYR A 170 -13.47 -14.20 -17.63
C TYR A 170 -14.31 -15.31 -18.21
N SER A 171 -14.95 -16.12 -17.38
CA SER A 171 -15.96 -17.06 -17.84
C SER A 171 -17.31 -16.40 -18.12
N ARG A 172 -17.56 -15.22 -17.53
CA ARG A 172 -18.81 -14.48 -17.73
C ARG A 172 -18.55 -12.99 -17.88
N THR A 173 -19.12 -12.38 -18.91
CA THR A 173 -19.13 -10.92 -19.08
C THR A 173 -20.57 -10.42 -18.94
N PHE A 174 -20.78 -9.41 -18.10
CA PHE A 174 -22.11 -8.83 -17.90
C PHE A 174 -22.06 -7.31 -17.80
N TYR A 175 -21.65 -6.78 -16.64
CA TYR A 175 -21.57 -5.35 -16.38
C TYR A 175 -20.30 -4.98 -15.62
N GLY A 176 -19.70 -3.85 -15.98
CA GLY A 176 -18.62 -3.25 -15.21
C GLY A 176 -17.19 -3.54 -15.67
N THR A 177 -16.24 -2.82 -15.09
CA THR A 177 -14.82 -2.86 -15.48
C THR A 177 -13.99 -3.80 -14.61
N GLY A 178 -13.01 -4.47 -15.23
CA GLY A 178 -11.87 -5.09 -14.56
C GLY A 178 -10.68 -4.15 -14.45
N TYR A 179 -10.00 -4.11 -13.31
CA TYR A 179 -8.72 -3.40 -13.13
C TYR A 179 -7.67 -4.34 -12.55
N TYR A 180 -6.47 -4.29 -13.11
CA TYR A 180 -5.38 -5.18 -12.73
C TYR A 180 -4.10 -4.39 -12.55
N ILE A 181 -3.40 -4.64 -11.44
CA ILE A 181 -2.07 -4.08 -11.21
C ILE A 181 -1.08 -5.24 -11.10
N TYR A 182 -0.04 -5.19 -11.92
CA TYR A 182 1.06 -6.14 -11.89
C TYR A 182 2.39 -5.42 -12.05
N HIS A 183 3.44 -6.05 -11.56
CA HIS A 183 4.81 -5.55 -11.66
C HIS A 183 5.67 -6.49 -12.51
N HIS A 184 6.52 -5.90 -13.35
CA HIS A 184 7.70 -6.57 -13.90
C HIS A 184 8.96 -6.13 -13.17
N TYR A 185 9.94 -7.00 -13.17
CA TYR A 185 11.19 -6.83 -12.47
C TYR A 185 12.35 -7.04 -13.44
N LEU A 186 13.35 -6.16 -13.35
CA LEU A 186 14.58 -6.29 -14.14
C LEU A 186 15.38 -7.49 -13.64
N GLU A 187 16.01 -8.21 -14.57
CA GLU A 187 16.95 -9.27 -14.22
C GLU A 187 18.09 -8.72 -13.35
N GLY A 188 18.44 -9.46 -12.29
CA GLY A 188 19.47 -9.05 -11.32
C GLY A 188 19.04 -7.96 -10.34
N ALA A 189 17.77 -7.51 -10.35
CA ALA A 189 17.26 -6.61 -9.32
C ALA A 189 17.40 -7.26 -7.92
N PRO A 190 17.71 -6.48 -6.85
CA PRO A 190 17.90 -7.00 -5.51
C PRO A 190 16.54 -7.34 -4.87
N LEU A 191 15.88 -8.40 -5.31
CA LEU A 191 14.58 -8.81 -4.80
C LEU A 191 14.74 -9.43 -3.41
N SER A 192 13.74 -9.23 -2.54
CA SER A 192 13.70 -9.87 -1.22
C SER A 192 13.61 -11.39 -1.29
N GLN A 193 13.03 -11.89 -2.38
CA GLN A 193 12.94 -13.31 -2.74
C GLN A 193 12.89 -13.47 -4.26
N PRO A 194 13.31 -14.62 -4.82
CA PRO A 194 13.16 -14.88 -6.24
C PRO A 194 11.68 -14.91 -6.65
N ILE A 195 11.41 -14.50 -7.90
CA ILE A 195 10.09 -14.67 -8.50
C ILE A 195 10.07 -16.04 -9.16
N GLU A 196 9.24 -16.92 -8.59
CA GLU A 196 8.98 -18.29 -9.06
C GLU A 196 7.52 -18.43 -9.47
N THR A 197 7.19 -19.44 -10.29
CA THR A 197 5.80 -19.77 -10.64
C THR A 197 4.94 -19.94 -9.40
N TRP A 198 3.73 -19.39 -9.41
CA TRP A 198 2.80 -19.46 -8.29
C TRP A 198 2.56 -20.90 -7.82
N LYS A 199 2.95 -21.18 -6.57
CA LYS A 199 2.88 -22.51 -5.96
C LYS A 199 1.51 -22.89 -5.39
N ARG A 200 0.52 -21.99 -5.45
CA ARG A 200 -0.82 -22.18 -4.86
C ARG A 200 -0.76 -22.61 -3.39
N LEU A 201 0.08 -21.94 -2.62
CA LEU A 201 0.14 -22.09 -1.18
C LEU A 201 -0.74 -21.01 -0.53
N PRO A 202 -1.40 -21.29 0.60
CA PRO A 202 -2.08 -20.27 1.39
C PRO A 202 -1.14 -19.10 1.72
N PRO A 203 -1.63 -17.86 1.73
CA PRO A 203 -0.83 -16.72 2.17
C PRO A 203 -0.33 -16.89 3.62
N ASP A 204 0.82 -16.28 3.91
CA ASP A 204 1.40 -16.28 5.24
C ASP A 204 0.42 -15.68 6.28
N PRO A 205 0.05 -16.44 7.34
CA PRO A 205 -0.83 -15.96 8.40
C PRO A 205 -0.37 -14.65 9.05
N GLU A 206 0.93 -14.38 9.13
CA GLU A 206 1.46 -13.13 9.71
C GLU A 206 1.03 -11.91 8.88
N VAL A 207 0.89 -12.05 7.55
CA VAL A 207 0.34 -10.98 6.70
C VAL A 207 -1.13 -10.72 7.02
N LEU A 208 -1.91 -11.79 7.19
CA LEU A 208 -3.33 -11.68 7.49
C LEU A 208 -3.54 -11.02 8.85
N GLU A 209 -2.75 -11.41 9.85
CA GLU A 209 -2.76 -10.77 11.18
C GLU A 209 -2.37 -9.29 11.10
N LEU A 210 -1.31 -8.95 10.36
CA LEU A 210 -0.89 -7.56 10.16
C LEU A 210 -2.00 -6.72 9.50
N LEU A 211 -2.63 -7.23 8.44
CA LEU A 211 -3.69 -6.51 7.74
C LEU A 211 -4.97 -6.37 8.60
N ASN A 212 -5.27 -7.36 9.45
CA ASN A 212 -6.38 -7.28 10.40
C ASN A 212 -6.18 -6.22 11.49
N ARG A 213 -4.95 -5.71 11.68
CA ARG A 213 -4.66 -4.56 12.54
C ARG A 213 -4.95 -3.21 11.89
N ALA A 214 -5.54 -3.17 10.69
CA ALA A 214 -5.92 -1.93 10.03
C ALA A 214 -6.72 -1.00 10.96
N GLY A 215 -6.33 0.28 11.00
CA GLY A 215 -6.91 1.27 11.91
C GLY A 215 -6.23 1.37 13.27
N THR A 216 -5.21 0.54 13.55
CA THR A 216 -4.38 0.64 14.76
C THR A 216 -2.97 1.17 14.45
N ASP A 217 -2.21 1.55 15.49
CA ASP A 217 -0.78 1.87 15.35
C ASP A 217 0.01 0.57 15.13
N ILE A 218 0.53 0.41 13.91
CA ILE A 218 1.30 -0.76 13.48
C ILE A 218 2.82 -0.56 13.64
N ALA A 219 3.26 0.60 14.11
CA ALA A 219 4.67 0.83 14.36
C ALA A 219 5.15 -0.05 15.53
N PRO A 220 6.33 -0.70 15.41
CA PRO A 220 7.00 -1.33 16.54
C PRO A 220 7.13 -0.34 17.69
N LYS A 221 6.90 -0.79 18.92
CA LYS A 221 6.91 0.10 20.10
C LYS A 221 8.28 0.11 20.77
N PRO A 222 8.86 1.27 21.09
CA PRO A 222 10.06 1.36 21.91
C PRO A 222 9.90 0.60 23.24
N GLY A 223 10.96 -0.10 23.67
CA GLY A 223 10.97 -0.87 24.92
C GLY A 223 10.12 -2.16 24.90
N THR A 224 9.69 -2.60 23.72
CA THR A 224 9.11 -3.94 23.51
C THR A 224 10.08 -4.81 22.73
N GLU A 225 9.95 -6.14 22.82
CA GLU A 225 10.81 -7.09 22.08
C GLU A 225 10.80 -6.80 20.57
N GLU A 226 9.63 -6.51 19.99
CA GLU A 226 9.49 -6.14 18.58
C GLU A 226 10.27 -4.86 18.24
N GLY A 227 10.14 -3.83 19.10
CA GLY A 227 10.85 -2.56 18.92
C GLY A 227 12.36 -2.68 19.07
N GLU A 228 12.83 -3.45 20.05
CA GLU A 228 14.25 -3.71 20.27
C GLU A 228 14.86 -4.49 19.12
N LYS A 229 14.15 -5.49 18.59
CA LYS A 229 14.57 -6.30 17.44
C LYS A 229 14.84 -5.45 16.20
N VAL A 230 14.03 -4.41 15.96
CA VAL A 230 14.20 -3.50 14.81
C VAL A 230 15.00 -2.24 15.16
N GLY A 231 15.46 -2.08 16.40
CA GLY A 231 16.23 -0.93 16.85
C GLY A 231 15.45 0.38 16.86
N ILE A 232 14.15 0.35 17.17
CA ILE A 232 13.35 1.57 17.27
C ILE A 232 13.64 2.31 18.57
N GLN A 233 13.94 3.59 18.44
CA GLN A 233 14.25 4.49 19.55
C GLN A 233 13.22 5.61 19.62
N GLU A 234 12.92 6.04 20.85
CA GLU A 234 12.07 7.18 21.11
C GLU A 234 12.93 8.40 21.47
N VAL A 235 12.70 9.51 20.77
CA VAL A 235 13.21 10.82 21.17
C VAL A 235 12.04 11.72 21.48
N SER A 236 11.96 12.20 22.72
CA SER A 236 10.91 13.11 23.16
C SER A 236 11.46 14.35 23.86
N GLY A 237 10.70 15.44 23.79
CA GLY A 237 11.12 16.71 24.37
C GLY A 237 10.07 17.80 24.31
N SER A 238 10.38 18.95 24.89
CA SER A 238 9.55 20.15 24.83
C SER A 238 10.31 21.33 24.23
N VAL A 239 9.69 22.01 23.27
CA VAL A 239 10.27 23.17 22.60
C VAL A 239 9.34 24.38 22.73
N THR A 240 9.96 25.53 22.95
CA THR A 240 9.30 26.83 22.92
C THR A 240 9.40 27.43 21.52
N LEU A 241 8.26 27.71 20.89
CA LEU A 241 8.19 28.44 19.62
C LEU A 241 7.71 29.87 19.86
N ASN A 242 8.57 30.85 19.54
CA ASN A 242 8.23 32.27 19.62
C ASN A 242 7.60 32.77 18.30
N PRO A 243 6.75 33.81 18.34
CA PRO A 243 6.16 34.38 17.13
C PRO A 243 7.20 34.79 16.09
N LYS A 244 6.99 34.39 14.83
CA LYS A 244 7.88 34.69 13.68
C LYS A 244 9.32 34.19 13.85
N SER A 245 9.54 33.20 14.71
CA SER A 245 10.83 32.54 14.88
C SER A 245 10.78 31.11 14.35
N SER A 246 11.93 30.46 14.29
CA SER A 246 12.07 29.02 14.06
C SER A 246 12.70 28.39 15.29
N SER A 247 12.34 27.15 15.55
CA SER A 247 12.89 26.36 16.65
C SER A 247 13.19 24.96 16.13
N THR A 248 14.37 24.45 16.43
CA THR A 248 14.74 23.06 16.12
C THR A 248 13.97 22.12 17.03
N LEU A 249 13.25 21.16 16.45
CA LEU A 249 12.49 20.16 17.21
C LEU A 249 13.38 18.97 17.59
N ILE A 250 14.22 18.53 16.66
CA ILE A 250 15.13 17.41 16.81
C ILE A 250 16.29 17.60 15.83
N GLU A 251 17.47 17.15 16.23
CA GLU A 251 18.64 16.99 15.38
C GLU A 251 19.14 15.55 15.58
N LEU A 252 19.30 14.81 14.47
CA LEU A 252 19.70 13.40 14.48
C LEU A 252 21.06 13.30 13.79
N GLU A 253 22.10 13.05 14.58
CA GLU A 253 23.49 12.95 14.08
C GLU A 253 23.89 11.49 13.80
N ASP A 254 23.20 10.53 14.41
CA ASP A 254 23.43 9.11 14.18
C ASP A 254 22.84 8.70 12.83
N ALA A 255 23.73 8.57 11.84
CA ALA A 255 23.42 8.19 10.47
C ALA A 255 24.00 6.81 10.10
N PRO A 256 23.35 6.07 9.19
CA PRO A 256 22.04 6.36 8.60
C PRO A 256 20.90 6.09 9.60
N SER A 257 19.80 6.83 9.52
CA SER A 257 18.62 6.62 10.35
C SER A 257 17.34 6.93 9.59
N THR A 258 16.20 6.38 10.04
CA THR A 258 14.89 6.62 9.42
C THR A 258 13.89 7.10 10.45
N ILE A 259 13.28 8.26 10.20
CA ILE A 259 12.15 8.76 11.00
C ILE A 259 10.90 7.96 10.62
N ARG A 260 10.31 7.26 11.60
CA ARG A 260 9.11 6.42 11.43
C ARG A 260 7.83 7.13 11.84
N ALA A 261 7.91 8.03 12.82
CA ALA A 261 6.78 8.82 13.26
C ALA A 261 7.24 10.16 13.81
N ILE A 262 6.43 11.20 13.58
CA ILE A 262 6.55 12.50 14.22
C ILE A 262 5.19 12.79 14.86
N LYS A 263 5.14 12.89 16.19
CA LYS A 263 3.93 13.31 16.92
C LYS A 263 4.21 14.65 17.59
N ILE A 264 3.30 15.59 17.42
CA ILE A 264 3.42 16.94 17.97
C ILE A 264 2.15 17.25 18.78
N SER A 265 2.31 17.64 20.04
CA SER A 265 1.21 18.07 20.90
C SER A 265 1.34 19.56 21.22
N VAL A 266 0.23 20.28 21.06
CA VAL A 266 0.14 21.72 21.35
C VAL A 266 -1.13 22.02 22.15
N PRO A 267 -1.15 23.04 23.02
CA PRO A 267 -2.37 23.49 23.68
C PRO A 267 -3.49 23.80 22.68
N ARG A 268 -4.72 23.37 23.00
CA ARG A 268 -5.88 23.43 22.08
C ARG A 268 -6.13 24.84 21.56
N GLU A 269 -6.00 25.84 22.43
CA GLU A 269 -6.21 27.25 22.10
C GLU A 269 -5.13 27.83 21.15
N LYS A 270 -4.04 27.09 20.94
CA LYS A 270 -2.94 27.48 20.04
C LYS A 270 -2.92 26.68 18.74
N ALA A 271 -3.70 25.61 18.62
CA ALA A 271 -3.68 24.69 17.48
C ALA A 271 -3.83 25.42 16.13
N THR A 272 -4.81 26.31 16.00
CA THR A 272 -5.03 27.10 14.77
C THR A 272 -3.84 27.97 14.40
N THR A 273 -3.20 28.62 15.38
CA THR A 273 -2.04 29.48 15.13
C THR A 273 -0.81 28.65 14.81
N PHE A 274 -0.63 27.52 15.50
CA PHE A 274 0.43 26.56 15.23
C PHE A 274 0.33 25.95 13.83
N GLY A 275 -0.88 25.58 13.38
CA GLY A 275 -1.12 25.02 12.05
C GLY A 275 -0.67 25.93 10.91
N LYS A 276 -0.73 27.25 11.09
CA LYS A 276 -0.25 28.26 10.13
C LYS A 276 1.28 28.41 10.09
N GLY A 277 1.98 27.77 11.03
CA GLY A 277 3.43 27.64 10.99
C GLY A 277 3.89 26.74 9.85
N LYS A 278 5.21 26.63 9.67
CA LYS A 278 5.83 25.73 8.71
C LYS A 278 6.69 24.71 9.43
N ILE A 279 6.64 23.46 8.99
CA ILE A 279 7.64 22.45 9.33
C ILE A 279 8.71 22.45 8.24
N ARG A 280 9.97 22.33 8.65
CA ARG A 280 11.12 22.16 7.76
C ARG A 280 11.89 20.92 8.15
N MET A 281 12.33 20.15 7.16
CA MET A 281 13.23 19.02 7.36
C MET A 281 14.37 19.12 6.36
N THR A 282 15.58 18.95 6.87
CA THR A 282 16.82 18.95 6.12
C THR A 282 17.51 17.63 6.38
N TRP A 283 18.04 17.03 5.32
CA TRP A 283 18.75 15.74 5.38
C TRP A 283 20.21 15.95 5.00
N ASP A 284 21.10 15.14 5.58
CA ASP A 284 22.50 15.00 5.16
C ASP A 284 23.28 16.32 5.00
N GLY A 285 23.02 17.28 5.89
CA GLY A 285 23.70 18.58 5.88
C GLY A 285 23.35 19.49 4.69
N SER A 286 22.29 19.19 3.93
CA SER A 286 21.85 20.01 2.81
C SER A 286 21.61 21.47 3.21
N GLU A 287 22.06 22.43 2.39
CA GLU A 287 21.81 23.86 2.61
C GLU A 287 20.32 24.23 2.49
N HIS A 288 19.56 23.40 1.79
CA HIS A 288 18.14 23.60 1.56
C HIS A 288 17.30 22.46 2.17
N SER A 289 16.16 22.82 2.73
CA SER A 289 15.21 21.84 3.27
C SER A 289 14.56 21.05 2.13
N SER A 290 14.59 19.73 2.21
CA SER A 290 13.89 18.85 1.26
C SER A 290 12.39 18.78 1.54
N VAL A 291 11.98 19.09 2.77
CA VAL A 291 10.56 19.25 3.15
C VAL A 291 10.38 20.64 3.72
N GLU A 292 9.51 21.44 3.12
CA GLU A 292 8.98 22.67 3.71
C GLU A 292 7.47 22.76 3.39
N ALA A 293 6.63 22.71 4.41
CA ALA A 293 5.17 22.76 4.25
C ALA A 293 4.48 23.45 5.43
N PRO A 294 3.30 24.07 5.23
CA PRO A 294 2.41 24.44 6.32
C PRO A 294 2.08 23.23 7.19
N ILE A 295 2.05 23.41 8.52
CA ILE A 295 1.89 22.31 9.46
C ILE A 295 0.52 21.63 9.31
N ASP A 296 -0.54 22.41 9.15
CA ASP A 296 -1.90 21.89 8.95
C ASP A 296 -2.05 21.03 7.68
N LEU A 297 -1.38 21.40 6.59
CA LEU A 297 -1.35 20.63 5.35
C LEU A 297 -0.44 19.42 5.44
N PHE A 298 0.72 19.55 6.10
CA PHE A 298 1.65 18.43 6.30
C PHE A 298 0.98 17.26 7.04
N PHE A 299 0.16 17.56 8.05
CA PHE A 299 -0.63 16.56 8.78
C PHE A 299 -2.00 16.27 8.15
N GLY A 300 -2.28 16.75 6.93
CA GLY A 300 -3.51 16.45 6.19
C GLY A 300 -4.81 16.96 6.83
N ALA A 301 -4.71 17.90 7.78
CA ALA A 301 -5.86 18.39 8.54
C ALA A 301 -6.60 19.53 7.84
N GLY A 302 -5.94 20.25 6.91
CA GLY A 302 -6.45 21.47 6.27
C GLY A 302 -6.49 22.67 7.23
N THR A 303 -6.97 22.48 8.45
CA THR A 303 -6.75 23.37 9.59
C THR A 303 -6.75 22.57 10.87
N LEU A 304 -5.79 22.83 11.76
CA LEU A 304 -5.76 22.24 13.10
C LEU A 304 -6.86 22.87 13.98
N HIS A 305 -8.10 22.43 13.78
CA HIS A 305 -9.25 22.76 14.61
C HIS A 305 -9.84 21.49 15.19
N ASN A 306 -10.07 21.53 16.49
CA ASN A 306 -10.85 20.51 17.19
C ASN A 306 -12.24 21.11 17.42
N ARG A 307 -13.28 20.60 16.75
CA ARG A 307 -14.68 20.91 17.10
C ARG A 307 -14.97 20.23 18.43
#